data_AF-A0A968TPM1-F1
#
_entry.id   AF-A0A968TPM1-F1
#
_cell.length_a   1.000
_cell.length_b   1.000
_cell.length_c   1.000
_cell.angle_alpha   90.00
_cell.angle_beta   90.00
_cell.angle_gamma   90.00
#
_symmetry.space_group_name_H-M   'P 1'
#
loop_
_entity.id
_entity.type
_entity.pdbx_description
1 polymer ?
#
loop_
_entity_poly.entity_id
_entity_poly.type
_entity_poly.pdbx_seq_one_letter_code
_entity_poly.pdbx_strand_id
1 'polypeptide(L)'
;MSYTRNNPLELAVTFAFEPTVNLEIPVKIRGSGSGGLVIPETLASTSNGRITASGLITTGPLPDEIRRFDPFEIAWQVSLDDGASWLEAGKSENRLFVTLADPITSPLYETLLDVGTRNANGQTTDEGAVAAIWADFAGPIPGVRRKLLDGHNRADGTEMRYWVEEGSPIYPEVFAFCQTFQAMINPTPDDPRLNGIGTCNAWARVFHETIRAQGITDSKIVFVTANQPGATFLVKNWDFTLSGSAPVVCTPFSHLRSETSDLLGIAGEGTLNPPAEFPSHFIVLFNDKYYDPSYGAGPFGGSTGLEARLAWENASIDGFLAPCSIGIRVAKPNDLAVPEMIFTVVE
;
A
#
# COMPACT_ATOMS: atom_id res chain seq x y z
N MET A 1 11.59 -12.37 -2.05
CA MET A 1 11.33 -12.74 -3.46
C MET A 1 9.83 -12.79 -3.70
N SER A 2 9.36 -12.55 -4.93
CA SER A 2 7.93 -12.61 -5.28
C SER A 2 7.71 -13.63 -6.40
N TYR A 3 6.68 -14.45 -6.27
CA TYR A 3 6.27 -15.44 -7.27
C TYR A 3 4.75 -15.46 -7.38
N THR A 4 4.25 -15.77 -8.57
CA THR A 4 2.81 -15.91 -8.80
C THR A 4 2.33 -17.27 -8.29
N ARG A 5 1.17 -17.28 -7.63
CA ARG A 5 0.50 -18.50 -7.16
C ARG A 5 0.35 -19.55 -8.26
N ASN A 6 0.17 -20.81 -7.86
CA ASN A 6 -0.05 -21.93 -8.78
C ASN A 6 1.05 -22.13 -9.84
N ASN A 7 2.25 -21.55 -9.64
CA ASN A 7 3.42 -21.78 -10.47
C ASN A 7 4.50 -22.51 -9.66
N PRO A 8 5.34 -23.33 -10.31
CA PRO A 8 6.50 -23.90 -9.64
C PRO A 8 7.50 -22.80 -9.27
N LEU A 9 8.25 -23.04 -8.21
CA LEU A 9 9.30 -22.14 -7.75
C LEU A 9 10.60 -22.45 -8.51
N GLU A 10 11.16 -21.45 -9.18
CA GLU A 10 12.52 -21.51 -9.73
C GLU A 10 13.52 -20.86 -8.78
N LEU A 11 14.63 -21.53 -8.48
CA LEU A 11 15.64 -21.09 -7.54
C LEU A 11 17.07 -21.54 -7.92
N ALA A 12 18.04 -20.99 -7.20
CA ALA A 12 19.43 -21.40 -7.25
C ALA A 12 19.97 -21.54 -5.83
N VAL A 13 20.99 -22.39 -5.65
CA VAL A 13 21.63 -22.62 -4.36
C VAL A 13 23.15 -22.71 -4.52
N THR A 14 23.86 -22.31 -3.48
CA THR A 14 25.31 -22.45 -3.37
C THR A 14 25.67 -22.94 -1.98
N PHE A 15 26.43 -24.04 -1.93
CA PHE A 15 27.02 -24.56 -0.70
C PHE A 15 28.53 -24.35 -0.74
N ALA A 16 29.13 -24.08 0.42
CA ALA A 16 30.58 -24.08 0.59
C ALA A 16 31.01 -25.35 1.35
N PHE A 17 32.14 -25.93 0.95
CA PHE A 17 32.79 -27.00 1.70
C PHE A 17 33.87 -26.45 2.62
N GLU A 18 33.96 -27.03 3.81
CA GLU A 18 35.10 -26.86 4.71
C GLU A 18 35.64 -28.24 5.13
N PRO A 19 36.92 -28.55 4.85
CA PRO A 19 37.89 -27.74 4.12
C PRO A 19 37.50 -27.59 2.63
N THR A 20 38.02 -26.54 1.98
CA THR A 20 37.86 -26.33 0.53
C THR A 20 38.48 -27.51 -0.22
N VAL A 21 37.63 -28.36 -0.80
CA VAL A 21 38.06 -29.50 -1.62
C VAL A 21 37.45 -29.37 -3.02
N ASN A 22 38.25 -29.65 -4.04
CA ASN A 22 37.74 -29.84 -5.39
C ASN A 22 37.28 -31.30 -5.53
N LEU A 23 35.98 -31.48 -5.71
CA LEU A 23 35.39 -32.78 -5.95
C LEU A 23 35.45 -33.08 -7.45
N GLU A 24 36.04 -34.21 -7.81
CA GLU A 24 36.04 -34.76 -9.17
C GLU A 24 34.98 -35.87 -9.35
N ILE A 25 33.95 -35.85 -8.49
CA ILE A 25 32.85 -36.81 -8.45
C ILE A 25 31.54 -36.10 -8.78
N PRO A 26 30.54 -36.80 -9.38
CA PRO A 26 29.21 -36.24 -9.55
C PRO A 26 28.59 -35.87 -8.20
N VAL A 27 28.18 -34.61 -8.07
CA VAL A 27 27.46 -34.12 -6.89
C VAL A 27 26.02 -33.86 -7.27
N LYS A 28 25.07 -34.44 -6.54
CA LYS A 28 23.65 -34.14 -6.68
C LYS A 28 23.16 -33.39 -5.45
N ILE A 29 22.17 -32.55 -5.65
CA ILE A 29 21.47 -31.85 -4.57
C ILE A 29 19.98 -32.10 -4.67
N ARG A 30 19.28 -32.00 -3.53
CA ARG A 30 17.82 -31.93 -3.47
C ARG A 30 17.41 -31.12 -2.25
N GLY A 31 16.14 -30.71 -2.19
CA GLY A 31 15.64 -29.92 -1.08
C GLY A 31 14.18 -30.21 -0.75
N SER A 32 13.83 -30.02 0.51
CA SER A 32 12.46 -30.05 1.00
C SER A 32 12.11 -28.67 1.55
N GLY A 33 11.21 -27.98 0.86
CA GLY A 33 10.75 -26.64 1.19
C GLY A 33 9.47 -26.63 2.02
N SER A 34 9.19 -25.47 2.61
CA SER A 34 7.95 -25.19 3.34
C SER A 34 6.71 -25.42 2.44
N GLY A 35 5.59 -25.82 3.04
CA GLY A 35 4.36 -26.11 2.28
C GLY A 35 4.38 -27.42 1.49
N GLY A 36 5.37 -28.30 1.73
CA GLY A 36 5.48 -29.58 1.04
C GLY A 36 6.11 -29.49 -0.36
N LEU A 37 6.72 -28.36 -0.70
CA LEU A 37 7.43 -28.18 -1.96
C LEU A 37 8.70 -29.03 -1.98
N VAL A 38 8.90 -29.79 -3.05
CA VAL A 38 10.09 -30.63 -3.22
C VAL A 38 10.93 -30.08 -4.35
N ILE A 39 12.22 -29.87 -4.10
CA ILE A 39 13.22 -29.63 -5.13
C ILE A 39 13.77 -31.01 -5.52
N PRO A 40 13.58 -31.47 -6.77
CA PRO A 40 14.00 -32.79 -7.20
C PRO A 40 15.53 -32.91 -7.20
N GLU A 41 16.02 -34.14 -7.26
CA GLU A 41 17.45 -34.37 -7.42
C GLU A 41 17.97 -33.68 -8.69
N THR A 42 19.03 -32.90 -8.54
CA THR A 42 19.62 -32.16 -9.65
C THR A 42 21.14 -32.27 -9.57
N LEU A 43 21.78 -32.52 -10.72
CA LEU A 43 23.22 -32.51 -10.82
C LEU A 43 23.74 -31.09 -10.58
N ALA A 44 24.70 -30.95 -9.68
CA ALA A 44 25.30 -29.68 -9.31
C ALA A 44 26.72 -29.56 -9.88
N SER A 45 27.16 -28.32 -10.06
CA SER A 45 28.53 -27.99 -10.48
C SER A 45 29.42 -27.80 -9.26
N THR A 46 30.65 -28.31 -9.33
CA THR A 46 31.65 -28.12 -8.27
C THR A 46 32.82 -27.30 -8.78
N SER A 47 33.12 -26.19 -8.11
CA SER A 47 34.29 -25.36 -8.44
C SER A 47 34.75 -24.55 -7.23
N ASN A 48 36.06 -24.44 -7.03
CA ASN A 48 36.66 -23.61 -5.98
C ASN A 48 36.07 -23.89 -4.57
N GLY A 49 35.85 -25.16 -4.24
CA GLY A 49 35.22 -25.59 -2.99
C GLY A 49 33.76 -25.19 -2.80
N ARG A 50 33.05 -24.89 -3.88
CA ARG A 50 31.60 -24.62 -3.87
C ARG A 50 30.84 -25.63 -4.71
N ILE A 51 29.65 -25.98 -4.23
CA ILE A 51 28.63 -26.68 -5.02
C ILE A 51 27.60 -25.63 -5.44
N THR A 52 27.32 -25.51 -6.72
CA THR A 52 26.30 -24.61 -7.25
C THR A 52 25.31 -25.36 -8.12
N ALA A 53 24.04 -25.00 -7.98
CA ALA A 53 22.99 -25.43 -8.88
C ALA A 53 22.01 -24.29 -9.11
N SER A 54 21.55 -24.16 -10.35
CA SER A 54 20.66 -23.10 -10.82
C SER A 54 19.56 -23.71 -11.69
N GLY A 55 18.46 -22.99 -11.87
CA GLY A 55 17.31 -23.52 -12.61
C GLY A 55 16.65 -24.70 -11.89
N LEU A 56 16.71 -24.71 -10.55
CA LEU A 56 16.06 -25.71 -9.73
C LEU A 56 14.57 -25.39 -9.71
N ILE A 57 13.75 -26.31 -10.19
CA ILE A 57 12.30 -26.14 -10.29
C ILE A 57 11.64 -27.11 -9.31
N THR A 58 10.71 -26.64 -8.48
CA THR A 58 9.97 -27.52 -7.58
C THR A 58 9.06 -28.49 -8.35
N THR A 59 8.86 -29.71 -7.82
CA THR A 59 8.01 -30.73 -8.46
C THR A 59 6.52 -30.41 -8.41
N GLY A 60 6.12 -29.51 -7.51
CA GLY A 60 4.75 -29.03 -7.36
C GLY A 60 4.70 -27.50 -7.40
N PRO A 61 3.54 -26.92 -7.68
CA PRO A 61 3.34 -25.48 -7.69
C PRO A 61 3.27 -24.92 -6.27
N LEU A 62 3.51 -23.63 -6.14
CA LEU A 62 3.10 -22.83 -4.99
C LEU A 62 1.56 -22.95 -4.79
N PRO A 63 1.06 -22.77 -3.56
CA PRO A 63 -0.40 -22.77 -3.30
C PRO A 63 -1.14 -21.83 -4.25
N ASP A 64 -2.34 -22.21 -4.70
CA ASP A 64 -3.20 -21.38 -5.56
C ASP A 64 -3.96 -20.30 -4.75
N GLU A 65 -3.22 -19.55 -3.96
CA GLU A 65 -3.72 -18.48 -3.10
C GLU A 65 -2.59 -17.49 -2.80
N ILE A 66 -2.94 -16.27 -2.43
CA ILE A 66 -1.97 -15.32 -1.87
C ILE A 66 -1.39 -15.93 -0.60
N ARG A 67 -0.06 -15.93 -0.47
CA ARG A 67 0.62 -16.43 0.72
C ARG A 67 1.89 -15.66 1.02
N ARG A 68 2.19 -15.53 2.31
CA ARG A 68 3.49 -15.08 2.80
C ARG A 68 4.16 -16.20 3.57
N PHE A 69 5.43 -16.46 3.23
CA PHE A 69 6.33 -17.28 4.05
C PHE A 69 7.45 -16.39 4.58
N ASP A 70 7.56 -16.31 5.91
CA ASP A 70 8.54 -15.47 6.60
C ASP A 70 8.97 -16.16 7.91
N PRO A 71 9.96 -17.07 7.86
CA PRO A 71 10.75 -17.47 6.69
C PRO A 71 10.09 -18.57 5.83
N PHE A 72 10.49 -18.63 4.56
CA PHE A 72 10.44 -19.81 3.71
C PHE A 72 11.72 -20.62 3.93
N GLU A 73 11.58 -21.74 4.65
CA GLU A 73 12.69 -22.66 4.92
C GLU A 73 12.80 -23.72 3.83
N ILE A 74 14.03 -24.01 3.40
CA ILE A 74 14.38 -25.19 2.61
C ILE A 74 15.45 -25.99 3.36
N ALA A 75 15.17 -27.25 3.67
CA ALA A 75 16.15 -28.21 4.16
C ALA A 75 16.84 -28.87 2.96
N TRP A 76 18.17 -28.80 2.93
CA TRP A 76 18.98 -29.23 1.80
C TRP A 76 19.68 -30.55 2.09
N GLN A 77 19.79 -31.37 1.05
CA GLN A 77 20.61 -32.57 1.07
C GLN A 77 21.53 -32.62 -0.14
N VAL A 78 22.71 -33.18 0.06
CA VAL A 78 23.72 -33.42 -0.99
C VAL A 78 24.04 -34.90 -1.07
N SER A 79 24.27 -35.39 -2.28
CA SER A 79 24.80 -36.72 -2.53
C SER A 79 26.16 -36.61 -3.24
N LEU A 80 27.12 -37.38 -2.75
CA LEU A 80 28.49 -37.48 -3.28
C LEU A 80 28.74 -38.82 -4.00
N ASP A 81 27.70 -39.63 -4.17
CA ASP A 81 27.73 -40.98 -4.71
C ASP A 81 26.62 -41.19 -5.75
N ASP A 82 26.38 -40.15 -6.55
CA ASP A 82 25.40 -40.13 -7.65
C ASP A 82 23.95 -40.47 -7.24
N GLY A 83 23.57 -40.15 -6.01
CA GLY A 83 22.21 -40.29 -5.47
C GLY A 83 21.97 -41.55 -4.63
N ALA A 84 23.00 -42.39 -4.41
CA ALA A 84 22.87 -43.62 -3.62
C ALA A 84 22.69 -43.33 -2.12
N SER A 85 23.36 -42.30 -1.58
CA SER A 85 23.17 -41.81 -0.22
C SER A 85 23.07 -40.28 -0.18
N TRP A 86 22.42 -39.76 0.87
CA TRP A 86 22.12 -38.34 1.02
C TRP A 86 22.57 -37.86 2.41
N LEU A 87 23.32 -36.76 2.41
CA LEU A 87 23.82 -36.08 3.60
C LEU A 87 23.05 -34.77 3.80
N GLU A 88 22.76 -34.43 5.04
CA GLU A 88 22.21 -33.12 5.40
C GLU A 88 23.21 -32.02 5.05
N ALA A 89 22.75 -31.01 4.29
CA ALA A 89 23.54 -29.88 3.81
C ALA A 89 23.07 -28.55 4.42
N GLY A 90 22.36 -28.62 5.54
CA GLY A 90 21.85 -27.46 6.27
C GLY A 90 20.53 -26.92 5.71
N LYS A 91 20.22 -25.67 6.06
CA LYS A 91 18.96 -25.02 5.72
C LYS A 91 19.22 -23.63 5.14
N SER A 92 18.32 -23.18 4.29
CA SER A 92 18.24 -21.78 3.88
C SER A 92 16.89 -21.18 4.27
N GLU A 93 16.91 -19.94 4.72
CA GLU A 93 15.72 -19.17 5.10
C GLU A 93 15.64 -17.92 4.23
N ASN A 94 14.50 -17.70 3.57
CA ASN A 94 14.26 -16.51 2.77
C ASN A 94 12.83 -16.02 2.95
N ARG A 95 12.56 -14.73 2.77
CA ARG A 95 11.18 -14.25 2.66
C ARG A 95 10.63 -14.52 1.26
N LEU A 96 9.48 -15.18 1.20
CA LEU A 96 8.78 -15.52 -0.04
C LEU A 96 7.37 -14.96 -0.01
N PHE A 97 7.05 -14.16 -1.02
CA PHE A 97 5.73 -13.61 -1.27
C PHE A 97 5.11 -14.34 -2.46
N VAL A 98 3.92 -14.88 -2.28
CA VAL A 98 3.11 -15.51 -3.32
C VAL A 98 1.95 -14.56 -3.65
N THR A 99 1.93 -14.04 -4.87
CA THR A 99 0.95 -13.05 -5.34
C THR A 99 -0.18 -13.72 -6.11
N LEU A 100 -1.32 -13.02 -6.23
CA LEU A 100 -2.51 -13.54 -6.90
C LEU A 100 -2.33 -13.74 -8.41
N ALA A 101 -1.59 -12.83 -9.05
CA ALA A 101 -1.15 -12.86 -10.43
C ALA A 101 0.24 -12.21 -10.53
N ASP A 102 0.79 -12.13 -11.74
CA ASP A 102 2.05 -11.43 -11.99
C ASP A 102 1.92 -9.95 -11.57
N PRO A 103 2.80 -9.43 -10.70
CA PRO A 103 2.75 -8.04 -10.29
C PRO A 103 2.85 -7.08 -11.48
N ILE A 104 1.98 -6.07 -11.52
CA ILE A 104 1.93 -5.07 -12.61
C ILE A 104 2.39 -3.68 -12.15
N THR A 105 2.91 -3.56 -10.93
CA THR A 105 3.54 -2.34 -10.41
C THR A 105 5.04 -2.35 -10.69
N SER A 106 5.61 -1.17 -10.96
CA SER A 106 7.05 -0.99 -11.12
C SER A 106 7.50 0.38 -10.58
N PRO A 107 8.52 0.44 -9.71
CA PRO A 107 9.26 -0.69 -9.16
C PRO A 107 8.46 -1.45 -8.08
N LEU A 108 8.65 -2.78 -8.01
CA LEU A 108 8.00 -3.64 -7.03
C LEU A 108 8.72 -3.56 -5.68
N TYR A 109 8.21 -2.71 -4.79
CA TYR A 109 8.76 -2.58 -3.45
C TYR A 109 8.34 -3.72 -2.52
N GLU A 110 9.27 -4.17 -1.69
CA GLU A 110 8.99 -5.20 -0.68
C GLU A 110 7.88 -4.81 0.29
N THR A 111 7.75 -3.52 0.64
CA THR A 111 6.67 -3.03 1.51
C THR A 111 5.28 -3.29 0.88
N LEU A 112 5.13 -3.13 -0.44
CA LEU A 112 3.86 -3.42 -1.13
C LEU A 112 3.53 -4.91 -1.08
N LEU A 113 4.53 -5.76 -1.30
CA LEU A 113 4.38 -7.21 -1.18
C LEU A 113 4.03 -7.62 0.25
N ASP A 114 4.69 -7.03 1.24
CA ASP A 114 4.45 -7.31 2.66
C ASP A 114 3.02 -6.95 3.09
N VAL A 115 2.59 -5.71 2.83
CA VAL A 115 1.22 -5.26 3.15
C VAL A 115 0.20 -6.09 2.39
N GLY A 116 0.40 -6.27 1.07
CA GLY A 116 -0.51 -7.03 0.23
C GLY A 116 -0.69 -8.47 0.71
N THR A 117 0.42 -9.21 0.84
CA THR A 117 0.36 -10.64 1.17
C THR A 117 0.08 -10.93 2.64
N ARG A 118 0.48 -10.08 3.60
CA ARG A 118 0.14 -10.32 5.02
C ARG A 118 -1.36 -10.16 5.26
N ASN A 119 -1.98 -9.18 4.60
CA ASN A 119 -3.39 -8.86 4.79
C ASN A 119 -4.28 -9.79 3.96
N ALA A 120 -3.92 -10.05 2.71
CA ALA A 120 -4.68 -10.93 1.82
C ALA A 120 -4.25 -12.41 1.86
N ASN A 121 -3.57 -12.86 2.91
CA ASN A 121 -3.14 -14.27 3.01
C ASN A 121 -4.36 -15.21 2.93
N GLY A 122 -4.30 -16.17 2.01
CA GLY A 122 -5.36 -17.14 1.73
C GLY A 122 -6.43 -16.68 0.74
N GLN A 123 -6.34 -15.45 0.22
CA GLN A 123 -7.28 -14.97 -0.79
C GLN A 123 -6.94 -15.53 -2.18
N THR A 124 -7.99 -15.82 -2.95
CA THR A 124 -7.91 -16.44 -4.28
C THR A 124 -8.61 -15.64 -5.38
N THR A 125 -9.20 -14.49 -5.03
CA THR A 125 -9.95 -13.60 -5.93
C THR A 125 -9.53 -12.16 -5.72
N ASP A 126 -9.66 -11.34 -6.77
CA ASP A 126 -9.33 -9.91 -6.73
C ASP A 126 -10.15 -9.18 -5.66
N GLU A 127 -11.46 -9.40 -5.62
CA GLU A 127 -12.34 -8.72 -4.67
C GLU A 127 -12.05 -9.12 -3.22
N GLY A 128 -11.77 -10.41 -2.96
CA GLY A 128 -11.34 -10.88 -1.64
C GLY A 128 -9.98 -10.32 -1.24
N ALA A 129 -9.03 -10.24 -2.18
CA ALA A 129 -7.72 -9.66 -1.94
C ALA A 129 -7.80 -8.16 -1.62
N VAL A 130 -8.52 -7.36 -2.42
CA VAL A 130 -8.68 -5.92 -2.19
C VAL A 130 -9.41 -5.65 -0.88
N ALA A 131 -10.48 -6.40 -0.57
CA ALA A 131 -11.20 -6.24 0.70
C ALA A 131 -10.30 -6.55 1.91
N ALA A 132 -9.48 -7.61 1.83
CA ALA A 132 -8.56 -7.98 2.89
C ALA A 132 -7.41 -6.96 3.05
N ILE A 133 -6.85 -6.45 1.94
CA ILE A 133 -5.85 -5.38 1.98
C ILE A 133 -6.46 -4.11 2.60
N TRP A 134 -7.67 -3.73 2.17
CA TRP A 134 -8.37 -2.56 2.68
C TRP A 134 -8.61 -2.63 4.18
N ALA A 135 -8.81 -3.81 4.76
CA ALA A 135 -9.02 -3.94 6.21
C ALA A 135 -7.88 -3.38 7.07
N ASP A 136 -6.67 -3.24 6.51
CA ASP A 136 -5.51 -2.63 7.18
C ASP A 136 -5.48 -1.10 7.06
N PHE A 137 -6.16 -0.54 6.05
CA PHE A 137 -6.42 0.89 5.88
C PHE A 137 -7.74 1.30 6.52
N ALA A 138 -8.64 0.35 6.78
CA ALA A 138 -9.95 0.65 7.37
C ALA A 138 -9.78 0.99 8.85
N GLY A 139 -10.03 2.24 9.20
CA GLY A 139 -9.81 2.74 10.55
C GLY A 139 -8.48 3.50 10.65
N PRO A 140 -8.53 4.84 10.75
CA PRO A 140 -7.35 5.69 10.60
C PRO A 140 -6.29 5.51 11.69
N ILE A 141 -6.57 4.85 12.81
CA ILE A 141 -5.61 4.67 13.91
C ILE A 141 -5.47 3.18 14.22
N PRO A 142 -4.25 2.62 14.30
CA PRO A 142 -2.94 3.29 14.24
C PRO A 142 -2.45 3.63 12.82
N GLY A 143 -3.22 3.27 11.80
CA GLY A 143 -2.85 3.36 10.39
C GLY A 143 -2.00 2.19 9.91
N VAL A 144 -1.63 2.21 8.63
CA VAL A 144 -0.87 1.12 8.00
C VAL A 144 0.60 1.11 8.43
N ARG A 145 1.12 -0.08 8.78
CA ARG A 145 2.53 -0.28 9.14
C ARG A 145 3.34 -0.94 8.03
N ARG A 146 4.58 -0.46 7.84
CA ARG A 146 5.59 -1.13 6.99
C ARG A 146 6.07 -2.43 7.62
N LYS A 147 6.67 -3.31 6.81
CA LYS A 147 7.34 -4.55 7.25
C LYS A 147 8.28 -4.30 8.44
N LEU A 148 8.33 -5.23 9.40
CA LEU A 148 9.18 -5.08 10.60
C LEU A 148 10.68 -5.12 10.29
N LEU A 149 11.08 -5.98 9.35
CA LEU A 149 12.45 -6.12 8.88
C LEU A 149 12.46 -5.98 7.36
N ASP A 150 13.43 -5.23 6.82
CA ASP A 150 13.67 -5.19 5.37
C ASP A 150 14.37 -6.45 4.85
N GLY A 151 14.51 -6.56 3.52
CA GLY A 151 15.22 -7.65 2.86
C GLY A 151 16.72 -7.78 3.20
N HIS A 152 17.26 -6.86 4.01
CA HIS A 152 18.61 -6.93 4.57
C HIS A 152 18.59 -7.21 6.09
N ASN A 153 17.45 -7.65 6.63
CA ASN A 153 17.23 -7.90 8.07
C ASN A 153 17.47 -6.68 8.96
N ARG A 154 17.26 -5.47 8.44
CA ARG A 154 17.31 -4.23 9.22
C ARG A 154 15.91 -3.85 9.69
N ALA A 155 15.81 -3.31 10.90
CA ALA A 155 14.55 -2.83 11.44
C ALA A 155 13.95 -1.71 10.59
N ASP A 156 12.66 -1.81 10.30
CA ASP A 156 11.86 -0.78 9.63
C ASP A 156 10.62 -0.49 10.49
N GLY A 157 9.57 -1.33 10.40
CA GLY A 157 8.41 -1.33 11.29
C GLY A 157 7.66 0.00 11.41
N THR A 158 7.92 0.94 10.50
CA THR A 158 7.42 2.31 10.61
C THR A 158 5.91 2.34 10.43
N GLU A 159 5.23 2.94 11.38
CA GLU A 159 3.81 3.29 11.29
C GLU A 159 3.68 4.51 10.37
N MET A 160 2.96 4.33 9.27
CA MET A 160 2.78 5.39 8.28
C MET A 160 1.71 6.36 8.73
N ARG A 161 1.86 7.63 8.34
CA ARG A 161 0.97 8.72 8.74
C ARG A 161 0.50 9.55 7.55
N TYR A 162 -0.79 9.85 7.52
CA TYR A 162 -1.40 10.85 6.67
C TYR A 162 -1.18 12.21 7.30
N TRP A 163 -0.36 13.03 6.65
CA TRP A 163 0.15 14.28 7.21
C TRP A 163 0.77 14.11 8.60
N VAL A 164 1.02 15.25 9.24
CA VAL A 164 1.27 15.36 10.67
C VAL A 164 0.12 16.16 11.27
N GLU A 165 0.04 16.16 12.60
CA GLU A 165 -0.90 17.00 13.34
C GLU A 165 -0.79 18.46 12.90
N GLU A 166 -1.93 19.15 12.81
CA GLU A 166 -1.96 20.58 12.56
C GLU A 166 -1.13 21.34 13.61
N GLY A 167 -0.31 22.29 13.15
CA GLY A 167 0.61 23.05 14.01
C GLY A 167 1.91 22.33 14.37
N SER A 168 2.13 21.10 13.86
CA SER A 168 3.40 20.40 14.02
C SER A 168 4.58 21.22 13.48
N PRO A 169 5.73 21.26 14.18
CA PRO A 169 6.89 22.04 13.76
C PRO A 169 7.53 21.54 12.47
N ILE A 170 7.25 20.30 12.05
CA ILE A 170 7.76 19.71 10.79
C ILE A 170 6.77 19.85 9.62
N TYR A 171 5.66 20.56 9.82
CA TYR A 171 4.63 20.72 8.80
C TYR A 171 5.17 21.32 7.48
N PRO A 172 6.03 22.37 7.48
CA PRO A 172 6.60 22.90 6.24
C PRO A 172 7.41 21.86 5.45
N GLU A 173 8.17 21.01 6.13
CA GLU A 173 8.97 19.94 5.52
C GLU A 173 8.07 18.84 4.95
N VAL A 174 7.03 18.44 5.68
CA VAL A 174 6.02 17.47 5.19
C VAL A 174 5.37 17.99 3.90
N PHE A 175 4.98 19.27 3.88
CA PHE A 175 4.39 19.89 2.70
C PHE A 175 5.35 19.85 1.50
N ALA A 176 6.64 20.12 1.72
CA ALA A 176 7.64 20.18 0.66
C ALA A 176 8.09 18.80 0.15
N PHE A 177 8.15 17.78 1.00
CA PHE A 177 8.86 16.52 0.70
C PHE A 177 7.98 15.26 0.75
N CYS A 178 6.91 15.24 1.53
CA CYS A 178 6.09 14.03 1.75
C CYS A 178 4.94 13.88 0.73
N GLN A 179 5.08 14.48 -0.46
CA GLN A 179 4.09 14.42 -1.53
C GLN A 179 4.19 13.15 -2.39
N THR A 180 5.28 12.39 -2.24
CA THR A 180 5.59 11.26 -3.11
C THR A 180 5.38 9.93 -2.42
N PHE A 181 4.92 8.96 -3.21
CA PHE A 181 4.82 7.56 -2.81
C PHE A 181 6.14 7.02 -2.23
N GLN A 182 7.27 7.30 -2.91
CA GLN A 182 8.58 6.78 -2.51
C GLN A 182 9.03 7.26 -1.13
N ALA A 183 8.76 8.53 -0.78
CA ALA A 183 9.11 9.09 0.53
C ALA A 183 8.36 8.39 1.68
N MET A 184 7.15 7.89 1.41
CA MET A 184 6.35 7.19 2.41
C MET A 184 6.82 5.74 2.61
N ILE A 185 7.02 5.01 1.51
CA ILE A 185 7.31 3.56 1.57
C ILE A 185 8.78 3.19 1.74
N ASN A 186 9.71 4.11 1.46
CA ASN A 186 11.14 3.87 1.57
C ASN A 186 11.74 4.79 2.65
N PRO A 187 12.45 4.27 3.66
CA PRO A 187 13.16 5.13 4.60
C PRO A 187 14.18 6.02 3.87
N THR A 188 14.11 7.33 4.10
CA THR A 188 15.18 8.25 3.74
C THR A 188 16.18 8.34 4.90
N PRO A 189 17.50 8.25 4.64
CA PRO A 189 18.51 8.48 5.66
C PRO A 189 18.69 9.97 6.00
N ASP A 190 18.22 10.88 5.14
CA ASP A 190 18.51 12.31 5.26
C ASP A 190 17.72 12.98 6.39
N ASP A 191 16.44 12.62 6.55
CA ASP A 191 15.63 13.04 7.70
C ASP A 191 14.65 11.94 8.15
N PRO A 192 15.06 11.11 9.14
CA PRO A 192 14.22 10.03 9.64
C PRO A 192 12.88 10.48 10.22
N ARG A 193 12.71 11.77 10.57
CA ARG A 193 11.44 12.30 11.09
C ARG A 193 10.33 12.30 10.04
N LEU A 194 10.70 12.31 8.76
CA LEU A 194 9.77 12.32 7.62
C LEU A 194 9.42 10.92 7.13
N ASN A 195 10.07 9.88 7.66
CA ASN A 195 9.82 8.51 7.24
C ASN A 195 8.38 8.09 7.52
N GLY A 196 7.74 7.50 6.50
CA GLY A 196 6.37 7.00 6.62
C GLY A 196 5.31 8.10 6.62
N ILE A 197 5.65 9.38 6.43
CA ILE A 197 4.66 10.46 6.32
C ILE A 197 4.33 10.68 4.85
N GLY A 198 3.04 10.79 4.53
CA GLY A 198 2.58 11.06 3.16
C GLY A 198 1.33 11.91 3.10
N THR A 199 1.12 12.56 1.95
CA THR A 199 -0.14 13.24 1.61
C THR A 199 -1.12 12.30 0.93
N CYS A 200 -2.29 12.79 0.54
CA CYS A 200 -3.37 11.94 0.02
C CYS A 200 -3.00 11.24 -1.28
N ASN A 201 -2.18 11.88 -2.13
CA ASN A 201 -1.59 11.25 -3.30
C ASN A 201 -0.69 10.06 -2.93
N ALA A 202 0.14 10.20 -1.90
CA ALA A 202 1.03 9.12 -1.45
C ALA A 202 0.22 7.94 -0.89
N TRP A 203 -0.84 8.19 -0.13
CA TRP A 203 -1.76 7.18 0.42
C TRP A 203 -2.59 6.47 -0.66
N ALA A 204 -3.17 7.23 -1.59
CA ALA A 204 -3.85 6.66 -2.76
C ALA A 204 -2.91 5.74 -3.54
N ARG A 205 -1.66 6.16 -3.76
CA ARG A 205 -0.63 5.35 -4.42
C ARG A 205 -0.25 4.12 -3.61
N VAL A 206 -0.05 4.21 -2.30
CA VAL A 206 0.28 3.01 -1.51
C VAL A 206 -0.81 1.96 -1.61
N PHE A 207 -2.08 2.33 -1.48
CA PHE A 207 -3.18 1.38 -1.61
C PHE A 207 -3.27 0.82 -3.05
N HIS A 208 -3.27 1.70 -4.06
CA HIS A 208 -3.31 1.33 -5.47
C HIS A 208 -2.15 0.40 -5.88
N GLU A 209 -0.91 0.76 -5.55
CA GLU A 209 0.27 -0.04 -5.89
C GLU A 209 0.33 -1.35 -5.12
N THR A 210 -0.24 -1.42 -3.91
CA THR A 210 -0.36 -2.69 -3.16
C THR A 210 -1.34 -3.65 -3.86
N ILE A 211 -2.45 -3.13 -4.40
CA ILE A 211 -3.39 -3.91 -5.22
C ILE A 211 -2.69 -4.40 -6.51
N ARG A 212 -1.98 -3.51 -7.20
CA ARG A 212 -1.21 -3.83 -8.42
C ARG A 212 -0.05 -4.79 -8.17
N ALA A 213 0.54 -4.78 -6.97
CA ALA A 213 1.53 -5.77 -6.55
C ALA A 213 0.95 -7.19 -6.48
N GLN A 214 -0.37 -7.34 -6.37
CA GLN A 214 -1.05 -8.64 -6.50
C GLN A 214 -1.41 -8.97 -7.96
N GLY A 215 -1.08 -8.11 -8.93
CA GLY A 215 -1.41 -8.30 -10.35
C GLY A 215 -2.85 -7.91 -10.73
N ILE A 216 -3.56 -7.21 -9.84
CA ILE A 216 -4.95 -6.77 -10.05
C ILE A 216 -4.97 -5.47 -10.87
N THR A 217 -5.73 -5.45 -11.97
CA THR A 217 -5.69 -4.36 -12.96
C THR A 217 -6.70 -3.24 -12.75
N ASP A 218 -7.79 -3.50 -12.04
CA ASP A 218 -9.00 -2.66 -12.11
C ASP A 218 -9.02 -1.51 -11.11
N SER A 219 -8.01 -1.41 -10.24
CA SER A 219 -7.85 -0.26 -9.35
C SER A 219 -7.39 0.97 -10.14
N LYS A 220 -7.94 2.14 -9.82
CA LYS A 220 -7.63 3.43 -10.47
C LYS A 220 -7.42 4.52 -9.43
N ILE A 221 -6.54 5.47 -9.71
CA ILE A 221 -6.39 6.67 -8.88
C ILE A 221 -7.36 7.74 -9.38
N VAL A 222 -8.09 8.35 -8.45
CA VAL A 222 -9.07 9.40 -8.74
C VAL A 222 -8.65 10.68 -8.05
N PHE A 223 -8.46 11.72 -8.85
CA PHE A 223 -8.24 13.08 -8.41
C PHE A 223 -9.58 13.77 -8.18
N VAL A 224 -9.73 14.36 -7.00
CA VAL A 224 -11.00 14.91 -6.50
C VAL A 224 -10.83 16.39 -6.20
N THR A 225 -11.71 17.23 -6.73
CA THR A 225 -11.70 18.69 -6.52
C THR A 225 -13.12 19.21 -6.34
N ALA A 226 -13.27 20.37 -5.70
CA ALA A 226 -14.55 21.07 -5.71
C ALA A 226 -14.97 21.42 -7.15
N ASN A 227 -16.28 21.37 -7.44
CA ASN A 227 -16.82 21.75 -8.75
C ASN A 227 -16.84 23.26 -8.99
N GLN A 228 -16.53 24.06 -7.97
CA GLN A 228 -16.51 25.51 -8.03
C GLN A 228 -15.09 26.03 -8.27
N PRO A 229 -14.88 26.89 -9.29
CA PRO A 229 -13.55 27.42 -9.60
C PRO A 229 -12.90 28.15 -8.43
N GLY A 230 -11.67 27.76 -8.09
CA GLY A 230 -10.89 28.39 -7.02
C GLY A 230 -11.41 28.08 -5.60
N ALA A 231 -12.35 27.15 -5.46
CA ALA A 231 -12.81 26.69 -4.17
C ALA A 231 -11.90 25.62 -3.57
N THR A 232 -11.78 25.63 -2.25
CA THR A 232 -11.31 24.52 -1.42
C THR A 232 -12.51 23.80 -0.81
N PHE A 233 -12.35 22.55 -0.42
CA PHE A 233 -13.34 21.80 0.36
C PHE A 233 -12.87 21.61 1.80
N LEU A 234 -13.85 21.46 2.68
CA LEU A 234 -13.71 21.33 4.11
C LEU A 234 -14.03 19.90 4.50
N VAL A 235 -13.04 19.17 4.97
CA VAL A 235 -13.19 17.81 5.51
C VAL A 235 -14.00 17.88 6.80
N LYS A 236 -14.84 16.88 7.08
CA LYS A 236 -15.80 16.84 8.22
C LYS A 236 -15.35 17.48 9.54
N ASN A 237 -16.35 17.94 10.29
CA ASN A 237 -16.32 18.56 11.62
C ASN A 237 -16.11 20.09 11.59
N TRP A 238 -16.85 20.78 10.73
CA TRP A 238 -16.90 22.24 10.68
C TRP A 238 -18.20 22.78 11.27
N ASP A 239 -18.11 23.90 11.97
CA ASP A 239 -19.27 24.61 12.49
C ASP A 239 -19.77 25.67 11.50
N PHE A 240 -21.06 25.57 11.15
CA PHE A 240 -21.82 26.52 10.31
C PHE A 240 -23.05 27.09 11.04
N THR A 241 -23.09 27.03 12.38
CA THR A 241 -24.29 27.33 13.19
C THR A 241 -24.75 28.78 13.15
N LEU A 242 -23.88 29.72 12.78
CA LEU A 242 -24.29 31.10 12.53
C LEU A 242 -25.21 31.17 11.32
N SER A 243 -26.16 32.12 11.31
CA SER A 243 -27.15 32.25 10.23
C SER A 243 -26.57 32.61 8.85
N GLY A 244 -25.25 32.82 8.77
CA GLY A 244 -24.55 33.29 7.59
C GLY A 244 -24.81 34.77 7.30
N SER A 245 -23.77 35.54 7.00
CA SER A 245 -23.88 36.94 6.58
C SER A 245 -23.21 37.24 5.24
N ALA A 246 -22.92 36.20 4.44
CA ALA A 246 -22.36 36.41 3.11
C ALA A 246 -23.32 37.25 2.23
N PRO A 247 -22.80 38.26 1.51
CA PRO A 247 -23.61 39.05 0.58
C PRO A 247 -24.24 38.19 -0.52
N VAL A 248 -25.45 38.54 -0.97
CA VAL A 248 -26.19 37.80 -2.01
C VAL A 248 -25.40 37.61 -3.31
N VAL A 249 -24.50 38.55 -3.66
CA VAL A 249 -23.61 38.43 -4.82
C VAL A 249 -22.64 37.23 -4.73
N CYS A 250 -22.47 36.66 -3.54
CA CYS A 250 -21.63 35.49 -3.28
C CYS A 250 -22.41 34.17 -3.30
N THR A 251 -23.70 34.16 -3.65
CA THR A 251 -24.51 32.93 -3.81
C THR A 251 -23.77 31.92 -4.72
N PRO A 252 -23.70 30.62 -4.37
CA PRO A 252 -24.45 29.93 -3.30
C PRO A 252 -23.81 29.98 -1.91
N PHE A 253 -22.75 30.75 -1.69
CA PHE A 253 -22.12 30.85 -0.38
C PHE A 253 -22.91 31.75 0.56
N SER A 254 -23.25 31.22 1.74
CA SER A 254 -24.11 31.88 2.73
C SER A 254 -23.36 32.41 3.94
N HIS A 255 -22.13 31.93 4.19
CA HIS A 255 -21.31 32.32 5.34
C HIS A 255 -20.07 33.09 4.90
N LEU A 256 -19.57 34.00 5.74
CA LEU A 256 -18.21 34.49 5.65
C LEU A 256 -17.25 33.43 6.20
N ARG A 257 -15.98 33.41 5.75
CA ARG A 257 -14.96 32.51 6.33
C ARG A 257 -14.82 32.68 7.86
N SER A 258 -14.99 33.91 8.36
CA SER A 258 -14.93 34.23 9.78
C SER A 258 -16.12 33.70 10.59
N GLU A 259 -17.16 33.21 9.92
CA GLU A 259 -18.36 32.63 10.52
C GLU A 259 -18.32 31.11 10.55
N THR A 260 -17.23 30.52 10.06
CA THR A 260 -16.99 29.08 10.13
C THR A 260 -15.76 28.79 10.98
N SER A 261 -15.85 27.75 11.79
CA SER A 261 -14.73 27.25 12.59
C SER A 261 -14.49 25.79 12.29
N ASP A 262 -13.22 25.46 12.09
CA ASP A 262 -12.74 24.09 12.14
C ASP A 262 -12.84 23.61 13.59
N LEU A 263 -13.54 22.50 13.83
CA LEU A 263 -13.54 21.86 15.15
C LEU A 263 -12.39 20.87 15.22
N LEU A 264 -12.40 19.96 16.21
CA LEU A 264 -11.48 18.83 16.12
C LEU A 264 -11.89 18.00 14.90
N GLY A 265 -11.01 17.96 13.89
CA GLY A 265 -11.22 17.28 12.63
C GLY A 265 -11.39 15.76 12.79
N ILE A 266 -11.49 15.07 11.66
CA ILE A 266 -11.50 13.61 11.65
C ILE A 266 -10.07 13.07 11.55
N ALA A 267 -9.80 11.97 12.27
CA ALA A 267 -8.51 11.29 12.19
C ALA A 267 -8.23 10.79 10.77
N GLY A 268 -6.99 10.97 10.33
CA GLY A 268 -6.43 10.29 9.18
C GLY A 268 -5.46 9.19 9.61
N GLU A 269 -4.97 8.40 8.66
CA GLU A 269 -4.02 7.31 8.93
C GLU A 269 -2.89 7.76 9.87
N GLY A 270 -2.78 7.17 11.06
CA GLY A 270 -1.76 7.47 12.07
C GLY A 270 -1.69 8.92 12.58
N THR A 271 -2.67 9.78 12.27
CA THR A 271 -2.72 11.20 12.66
C THR A 271 -4.11 11.58 13.16
N LEU A 272 -4.22 12.11 14.38
CA LEU A 272 -5.52 12.39 15.01
C LEU A 272 -6.22 13.60 14.41
N ASN A 273 -5.48 14.66 14.06
CA ASN A 273 -6.02 15.90 13.50
C ASN A 273 -5.13 16.39 12.33
N PRO A 274 -5.20 15.74 11.15
CA PRO A 274 -4.56 16.26 9.94
C PRO A 274 -5.22 17.59 9.51
N PRO A 275 -4.63 18.35 8.56
CA PRO A 275 -5.28 19.54 8.02
C PRO A 275 -6.69 19.23 7.51
N ALA A 276 -7.65 20.15 7.65
CA ALA A 276 -9.05 19.92 7.28
C ALA A 276 -9.52 20.72 6.05
N GLU A 277 -8.69 21.59 5.47
CA GLU A 277 -9.01 22.38 4.27
C GLU A 277 -8.06 22.00 3.12
N PHE A 278 -8.62 21.60 1.97
CA PHE A 278 -7.81 21.20 0.82
C PHE A 278 -8.34 21.74 -0.52
N PRO A 279 -7.45 22.05 -1.47
CA PRO A 279 -7.84 22.35 -2.85
C PRO A 279 -8.13 21.08 -3.67
N SER A 280 -7.60 19.94 -3.26
CA SER A 280 -7.72 18.67 -3.95
C SER A 280 -7.47 17.47 -3.04
N HIS A 281 -7.97 16.30 -3.43
CA HIS A 281 -7.75 15.01 -2.76
C HIS A 281 -7.48 13.91 -3.77
N PHE A 282 -6.90 12.80 -3.31
CA PHE A 282 -6.71 11.60 -4.11
C PHE A 282 -7.30 10.39 -3.38
N ILE A 283 -8.11 9.62 -4.10
CA ILE A 283 -8.76 8.40 -3.62
C ILE A 283 -8.57 7.27 -4.65
N VAL A 284 -8.99 6.06 -4.31
CA VAL A 284 -8.89 4.90 -5.19
C VAL A 284 -10.29 4.41 -5.59
N LEU A 285 -10.47 4.08 -6.87
CA LEU A 285 -11.67 3.44 -7.41
C LEU A 285 -11.35 1.98 -7.73
N PHE A 286 -12.15 1.05 -7.23
CA PHE A 286 -12.07 -0.37 -7.57
C PHE A 286 -13.48 -0.98 -7.52
N ASN A 287 -13.87 -1.77 -8.52
CA ASN A 287 -15.20 -2.37 -8.64
C ASN A 287 -16.35 -1.39 -8.34
N ASP A 288 -16.31 -0.20 -8.98
CA ASP A 288 -17.29 0.88 -8.83
C ASP A 288 -17.46 1.43 -7.40
N LYS A 289 -16.51 1.14 -6.50
CA LYS A 289 -16.46 1.64 -5.13
C LYS A 289 -15.27 2.58 -4.94
N TYR A 290 -15.50 3.68 -4.24
CA TYR A 290 -14.46 4.62 -3.85
C TYR A 290 -13.89 4.28 -2.47
N TYR A 291 -12.56 4.33 -2.36
CA TYR A 291 -11.81 4.05 -1.14
C TYR A 291 -10.95 5.27 -0.83
N ASP A 292 -11.04 5.78 0.40
CA ASP A 292 -10.23 6.91 0.87
C ASP A 292 -9.14 6.41 1.82
N PRO A 293 -7.98 5.97 1.30
CA PRO A 293 -6.92 5.41 2.13
C PRO A 293 -6.22 6.45 3.00
N SER A 294 -6.52 7.74 2.86
CA SER A 294 -5.92 8.78 3.72
C SER A 294 -6.66 8.90 5.06
N TYR A 295 -7.98 8.68 5.03
CA TYR A 295 -8.86 8.74 6.19
C TYR A 295 -9.39 7.36 6.63
N GLY A 296 -8.95 6.29 5.96
CA GLY A 296 -9.40 4.94 6.20
C GLY A 296 -10.90 4.73 6.03
N ALA A 297 -11.52 5.53 5.15
CA ALA A 297 -12.97 5.59 4.98
C ALA A 297 -13.44 4.95 3.68
N GLY A 298 -14.58 4.25 3.73
CA GLY A 298 -15.14 3.47 2.63
C GLY A 298 -15.03 1.95 2.85
N PRO A 299 -15.25 1.14 1.80
CA PRO A 299 -15.64 1.54 0.45
C PRO A 299 -17.00 2.24 0.37
N PHE A 300 -17.07 3.29 -0.43
CA PHE A 300 -18.32 3.98 -0.77
C PHE A 300 -18.84 3.47 -2.11
N GLY A 301 -20.03 2.90 -2.11
CA GLY A 301 -20.68 2.37 -3.30
C GLY A 301 -22.09 2.93 -3.49
N GLY A 302 -22.78 2.40 -4.48
CA GLY A 302 -24.16 2.72 -4.80
C GLY A 302 -24.63 1.89 -5.99
N SER A 303 -25.90 1.99 -6.34
CA SER A 303 -26.48 1.37 -7.54
C SER A 303 -26.00 2.05 -8.82
N THR A 304 -25.47 3.28 -8.70
CA THR A 304 -24.90 4.06 -9.79
C THR A 304 -23.60 4.74 -9.35
N GLY A 305 -22.75 5.12 -10.30
CA GLY A 305 -21.55 5.91 -10.01
C GLY A 305 -21.87 7.29 -9.41
N LEU A 306 -23.07 7.83 -9.65
CA LEU A 306 -23.53 9.06 -9.01
C LEU A 306 -23.77 8.86 -7.51
N GLU A 307 -24.47 7.78 -7.14
CA GLU A 307 -24.72 7.42 -5.75
C GLU A 307 -23.40 7.15 -4.99
N ALA A 308 -22.45 6.47 -5.62
CA ALA A 308 -21.14 6.21 -5.00
C ALA A 308 -20.33 7.50 -4.74
N ARG A 309 -20.35 8.46 -5.68
CA ARG A 309 -19.72 9.77 -5.51
C ARG A 309 -20.37 10.57 -4.38
N LEU A 310 -21.71 10.63 -4.37
CA LEU A 310 -22.46 11.29 -3.30
C LEU A 310 -22.22 10.64 -1.94
N ALA A 311 -22.12 9.31 -1.88
CA ALA A 311 -21.84 8.61 -0.64
C ALA A 311 -20.47 8.99 -0.06
N TRP A 312 -19.43 9.07 -0.90
CA TRP A 312 -18.11 9.56 -0.47
C TRP A 312 -18.18 11.04 -0.04
N GLU A 313 -18.77 11.90 -0.87
CA GLU A 313 -18.83 13.34 -0.61
C GLU A 313 -19.56 13.67 0.70
N ASN A 314 -20.72 13.05 0.93
CA ASN A 314 -21.52 13.26 2.14
C ASN A 314 -20.83 12.73 3.40
N ALA A 315 -20.01 11.70 3.27
CA ALA A 315 -19.24 11.14 4.38
C ALA A 315 -17.98 11.97 4.69
N SER A 316 -17.34 12.54 3.67
CA SER A 316 -16.02 13.18 3.79
C SER A 316 -16.05 14.70 3.90
N ILE A 317 -17.06 15.36 3.32
CA ILE A 317 -17.07 16.82 3.13
C ILE A 317 -18.17 17.47 3.95
N ASP A 318 -17.82 18.53 4.69
CA ASP A 318 -18.77 19.37 5.43
C ASP A 318 -19.13 20.65 4.70
N GLY A 319 -18.26 21.14 3.84
CA GLY A 319 -18.55 22.34 3.07
C GLY A 319 -17.43 22.79 2.16
N PHE A 320 -17.55 24.03 1.71
CA PHE A 320 -16.69 24.62 0.69
C PHE A 320 -16.32 26.05 1.07
N LEU A 321 -15.10 26.45 0.72
CA LEU A 321 -14.63 27.83 0.80
C LEU A 321 -14.25 28.34 -0.58
N ALA A 322 -14.59 29.59 -0.89
CA ALA A 322 -14.23 30.20 -2.16
C ALA A 322 -13.96 31.71 -2.06
N PRO A 323 -13.19 32.28 -3.01
CA PRO A 323 -13.21 33.72 -3.26
C PRO A 323 -14.58 34.17 -3.78
N CYS A 324 -15.12 35.26 -3.22
CA CYS A 324 -16.23 36.01 -3.80
C CYS A 324 -15.71 37.17 -4.65
N SER A 325 -16.49 37.59 -5.66
CA SER A 325 -16.15 38.64 -6.62
C SER A 325 -15.83 40.00 -6.00
N ILE A 326 -16.32 40.26 -4.79
CA ILE A 326 -16.06 41.50 -4.03
C ILE A 326 -14.81 41.42 -3.14
N GLY A 327 -13.96 40.41 -3.31
CA GLY A 327 -12.66 40.30 -2.65
C GLY A 327 -12.68 39.69 -1.24
N ILE A 328 -13.77 39.03 -0.85
CA ILE A 328 -13.89 38.34 0.45
C ILE A 328 -13.84 36.82 0.29
N ARG A 329 -13.58 36.09 1.39
CA ARG A 329 -13.70 34.62 1.45
C ARG A 329 -15.04 34.24 2.06
N VAL A 330 -15.76 33.35 1.37
CA VAL A 330 -17.10 32.91 1.74
C VAL A 330 -17.13 31.39 1.84
N ALA A 331 -18.06 30.88 2.63
CA ALA A 331 -18.25 29.47 2.93
C ALA A 331 -19.70 29.04 2.72
N LYS A 332 -19.90 27.74 2.50
CA LYS A 332 -21.22 27.11 2.55
C LYS A 332 -21.08 25.67 3.04
N PRO A 333 -22.12 25.14 3.69
CA PRO A 333 -22.21 23.72 3.94
C PRO A 333 -22.34 22.93 2.62
N ASN A 334 -22.00 21.65 2.69
CA ASN A 334 -22.21 20.68 1.63
C ASN A 334 -23.72 20.44 1.41
N ASP A 335 -24.19 20.46 0.16
CA ASP A 335 -25.56 20.07 -0.19
C ASP A 335 -25.65 18.55 -0.37
N LEU A 336 -26.21 17.87 0.63
CA LEU A 336 -26.27 16.40 0.65
C LEU A 336 -27.05 15.76 -0.51
N ALA A 337 -27.82 16.55 -1.26
CA ALA A 337 -28.63 16.08 -2.39
C ALA A 337 -27.96 16.29 -3.75
N VAL A 338 -26.87 17.07 -3.83
CA VAL A 338 -26.25 17.49 -5.09
C VAL A 338 -24.75 17.19 -5.04
N PRO A 339 -24.16 16.53 -6.04
CA PRO A 339 -22.71 16.37 -6.08
C PRO A 339 -22.03 17.70 -6.35
N GLU A 340 -21.18 18.13 -5.44
CA GLU A 340 -20.40 19.36 -5.53
C GLU A 340 -18.91 19.08 -5.72
N MET A 341 -18.54 17.80 -5.86
CA MET A 341 -17.19 17.35 -6.17
C MET A 341 -17.06 16.81 -7.59
N ILE A 342 -15.92 17.07 -8.22
CA ILE A 342 -15.51 16.50 -9.51
C ILE A 342 -14.53 15.36 -9.25
N PHE A 343 -14.76 14.23 -9.90
CA PHE A 343 -13.93 13.03 -9.80
C PHE A 343 -13.31 12.75 -11.16
N THR A 344 -11.99 12.83 -11.24
CA THR A 344 -11.22 12.60 -12.48
C THR A 344 -10.32 11.40 -12.29
N VAL A 345 -10.52 10.34 -13.07
CA VAL A 345 -9.56 9.23 -13.12
C VAL A 345 -8.26 9.74 -13.73
N VAL A 346 -7.15 9.58 -13.01
CA VAL A 346 -5.83 10.06 -13.45
C VAL A 346 -4.83 8.93 -13.69
N GLU A 347 -5.12 7.71 -13.22
CA GLU A 347 -4.32 6.51 -13.43
C GLU A 347 -5.19 5.26 -13.41
#